data_AF-A0A3N5W616-F1
#
_entry.id   AF-A0A3N5W616-F1
#
_cell.length_a   1.000
_cell.length_b   1.000
_cell.length_c   1.000
_cell.angle_alpha   90.00
_cell.angle_beta   90.00
_cell.angle_gamma   90.00
#
_symmetry.space_group_name_H-M   'P 1'
#
loop_
_entity.id
_entity.type
_entity.pdbx_description
1 polymer ?
#
loop_
_entity_poly.entity_id
_entity_poly.type
_entity_poly.pdbx_seq_one_letter_code
_entity_poly.pdbx_strand_id
1 'polypeptide(L)'
;MQAIQTKYFGPTNTKGSRIKATCAAGSLTIDYPHELSGQACHRKAAEALAAKLGWSDHDALLGGQLPDHSYVFVFDNALSRG
;
A
#
# COMPACT_ATOMS: atom_id res chain seq x y z
N MET A 1 11.80 -0.02 -11.03
CA MET A 1 11.06 0.62 -9.92
C MET A 1 9.65 0.03 -9.90
N GLN A 2 9.09 -0.31 -8.74
CA GLN A 2 7.76 -0.91 -8.65
C GLN A 2 6.86 -0.03 -7.79
N ALA A 3 5.64 0.20 -8.26
CA ALA A 3 4.59 0.92 -7.54
C ALA A 3 3.54 -0.04 -6.97
N ILE A 4 3.07 0.27 -5.76
CA ILE A 4 1.95 -0.38 -5.08
C ILE A 4 0.84 0.66 -4.93
N GLN A 5 -0.31 0.40 -5.54
CA GLN A 5 -1.51 1.20 -5.33
C GLN A 5 -2.35 0.59 -4.22
N THR A 6 -2.82 1.43 -3.31
CA THR A 6 -3.67 1.05 -2.19
C THR A 6 -5.00 1.79 -2.27
N LYS A 7 -6.10 1.04 -2.18
CA LYS A 7 -7.46 1.58 -2.21
C LYS A 7 -8.21 1.17 -0.95
N TYR A 8 -8.79 2.15 -0.28
CA TYR A 8 -9.68 1.93 0.85
C TYR A 8 -11.05 1.50 0.34
N PHE A 9 -11.59 0.47 0.96
CA PHE A 9 -12.96 0.02 0.78
C PHE A 9 -13.66 0.19 2.11
N GLY A 10 -14.67 1.06 2.11
CA GLY A 10 -15.52 1.29 3.27
C GLY A 10 -16.25 0.01 3.71
N PRO A 11 -16.75 0.00 4.96
CA PRO A 11 -17.50 -1.12 5.46
C PRO A 11 -18.82 -1.23 4.67
N THR A 12 -19.24 -2.45 4.41
CA THR A 12 -20.51 -2.79 3.78
C THR A 12 -21.35 -3.61 4.77
N ASN A 13 -22.64 -3.81 4.48
CA ASN A 13 -23.56 -4.56 5.34
C ASN A 13 -23.08 -5.96 5.76
N THR A 14 -22.12 -6.56 5.05
CA THR A 14 -21.59 -7.90 5.34
C THR A 14 -20.09 -7.95 5.57
N LYS A 15 -19.34 -6.86 5.36
CA LYS A 15 -17.87 -6.86 5.43
C LYS A 15 -17.35 -5.56 6.05
N GLY A 16 -16.42 -5.69 6.98
CA GLY A 16 -15.73 -4.56 7.59
C GLY A 16 -14.90 -3.73 6.61
N SER A 17 -14.42 -2.59 7.08
CA SER A 17 -13.50 -1.72 6.35
C SER A 17 -12.21 -2.47 6.02
N ARG A 18 -11.71 -2.29 4.79
CA ARG A 18 -10.50 -3.00 4.32
C ARG A 18 -9.71 -2.16 3.33
N ILE A 19 -8.42 -2.45 3.22
CA ILE A 19 -7.52 -1.81 2.25
C ILE A 19 -6.99 -2.88 1.32
N LYS A 20 -7.13 -2.66 0.01
CA LYS A 20 -6.52 -3.50 -1.01
C LYS A 20 -5.27 -2.84 -1.56
N ALA A 21 -4.13 -3.50 -1.39
CA ALA A 21 -2.87 -3.18 -2.03
C ALA A 21 -2.74 -4.00 -3.33
N THR A 22 -2.39 -3.35 -4.43
CA THR A 22 -2.26 -3.96 -5.76
C THR A 22 -0.96 -3.48 -6.41
N CYS A 23 -0.22 -4.41 -7.01
CA CYS A 23 1.00 -4.14 -7.76
C CYS A 23 1.07 -5.07 -8.99
N ALA A 24 2.10 -4.91 -9.81
CA ALA A 24 2.27 -5.76 -11.00
C ALA A 24 2.51 -7.23 -10.66
N ALA A 25 3.15 -7.52 -9.53
CA ALA A 25 3.44 -8.88 -9.08
C ALA A 25 2.26 -9.56 -8.35
N GLY A 26 1.23 -8.83 -7.95
CA GLY A 26 0.10 -9.40 -7.22
C GLY A 26 -0.71 -8.39 -6.41
N SER A 27 -1.62 -8.90 -5.58
CA SER A 27 -2.44 -8.08 -4.70
C SER A 27 -2.64 -8.72 -3.33
N LEU A 28 -2.91 -7.87 -2.35
CA LEU A 28 -3.20 -8.24 -0.97
C LEU A 28 -4.33 -7.37 -0.45
N THR A 29 -5.24 -7.96 0.32
CA THR A 29 -6.27 -7.21 1.04
C THR A 29 -6.05 -7.42 2.52
N ILE A 30 -5.98 -6.34 3.28
CA ILE A 30 -5.90 -6.37 4.74
C ILE A 30 -7.13 -5.68 5.33
N ASP A 31 -7.54 -6.10 6.51
CA ASP A 31 -8.54 -5.38 7.29
C ASP A 31 -8.01 -3.99 7.67
N TYR A 32 -8.91 -3.00 7.75
CA TYR A 32 -8.50 -1.63 8.04
C TYR A 32 -7.95 -1.53 9.46
N PRO A 33 -6.67 -1.15 9.65
CA PRO A 33 -6.12 -0.95 10.98
C PRO A 33 -6.73 0.32 11.58
N HIS A 34 -7.70 0.16 12.48
CA HIS A 34 -8.37 1.28 13.16
C HIS A 34 -7.47 2.07 14.11
N GLU A 35 -6.31 1.52 14.47
CA GLU A 35 -5.28 2.17 15.30
C GLU A 35 -4.51 3.25 14.53
N LEU A 36 -4.54 3.20 13.19
CA LEU A 36 -3.85 4.14 12.31
C LEU A 36 -4.89 4.99 11.57
N SER A 37 -4.46 6.15 11.05
CA SER A 37 -5.33 7.04 10.28
C SER A 37 -4.67 7.53 8.99
N GLY A 38 -5.50 7.73 7.96
CA GLY A 38 -5.08 8.28 6.68
C GLY A 38 -3.98 7.47 6.00
N GLN A 39 -2.91 8.15 5.59
CA GLN A 39 -1.80 7.55 4.84
C GLN A 39 -1.10 6.38 5.56
N ALA A 40 -1.10 6.36 6.90
CA ALA A 40 -0.43 5.31 7.67
C ALA A 40 -1.09 3.93 7.47
N CYS A 41 -2.42 3.86 7.36
CA CYS A 41 -3.13 2.61 7.08
C CYS A 41 -2.77 2.07 5.70
N HIS A 42 -2.70 2.98 4.74
CA HIS A 42 -2.32 2.69 3.36
C HIS A 42 -0.86 2.22 3.28
N ARG A 43 0.05 2.83 4.05
CA ARG A 43 1.45 2.41 4.14
C ARG A 43 1.57 0.98 4.69
N LYS A 44 0.86 0.66 5.78
CA LYS A 44 0.85 -0.69 6.35
C LYS A 44 0.36 -1.76 5.36
N ALA A 45 -0.63 -1.43 4.52
CA ALA A 45 -1.08 -2.32 3.45
C ALA A 45 -0.01 -2.54 2.36
N ALA A 46 0.74 -1.49 2.01
CA ALA A 46 1.84 -1.59 1.06
C ALA A 46 3.00 -2.41 1.63
N GLU A 47 3.39 -2.19 2.89
CA GLU A 47 4.41 -2.96 3.61
C GLU A 47 4.04 -4.44 3.72
N ALA A 48 2.77 -4.75 4.04
CA ALA A 48 2.30 -6.14 4.10
C ALA A 48 2.38 -6.85 2.74
N LEU A 49 2.07 -6.15 1.64
CA LEU A 49 2.24 -6.69 0.29
C LEU A 49 3.72 -6.87 -0.06
N ALA A 50 4.56 -5.90 0.32
CA ALA A 50 6.01 -5.95 0.11
C ALA A 50 6.64 -7.15 0.83
N ALA A 51 6.33 -7.32 2.12
CA ALA A 51 6.76 -8.46 2.93
C ALA A 51 6.30 -9.79 2.33
N LYS A 52 5.05 -9.87 1.84
CA LYS A 52 4.53 -11.07 1.17
C LYS A 52 5.31 -11.42 -0.11
N LEU A 53 5.78 -10.42 -0.84
CA LEU A 53 6.55 -10.59 -2.06
C LEU A 53 8.06 -10.75 -1.81
N GLY A 54 8.51 -10.74 -0.55
CA GLY A 54 9.92 -10.78 -0.20
C GLY A 54 10.67 -9.50 -0.54
N TRP A 55 9.95 -8.40 -0.80
CA TRP A 55 10.54 -7.09 -0.90
C TRP A 55 10.65 -6.57 0.54
N SER A 56 11.77 -6.83 1.19
CA SER A 56 12.11 -6.25 2.50
C SER A 56 13.34 -5.35 2.42
N ASP A 57 14.00 -5.34 1.27
CA ASP A 57 15.28 -4.66 1.01
C ASP A 57 15.05 -3.34 0.28
N HIS A 58 14.35 -2.41 0.92
CA HIS A 58 14.12 -1.08 0.36
C HIS A 58 14.30 0.00 1.42
N ASP A 59 15.01 1.05 1.01
CA ASP A 59 15.47 2.13 1.86
C ASP A 59 14.32 3.05 2.30
N ALA A 60 13.42 3.37 1.38
CA ALA A 60 12.26 4.21 1.65
C ALA A 60 11.06 3.88 0.75
N LEU A 61 9.86 3.98 1.33
CA LEU A 61 8.58 3.97 0.63
C LEU A 61 8.10 5.41 0.42
N LEU A 62 8.23 5.89 -0.81
CA LEU A 62 7.72 7.20 -1.21
C LEU A 62 6.22 7.08 -1.49
N GLY A 63 5.40 7.74 -0.69
CA GLY A 63 3.94 7.68 -0.77
C GLY A 63 3.33 8.98 -1.29
N GLY A 64 2.41 8.89 -2.25
CA GLY A 64 1.62 9.99 -2.77
C GLY A 64 0.12 9.67 -2.83
N GLN A 65 -0.72 10.70 -2.72
CA GLN A 65 -2.17 10.57 -2.87
C GLN A 65 -2.57 10.85 -4.33
N LEU A 66 -3.47 10.04 -4.87
CA LEU A 66 -4.09 10.25 -6.17
C LEU A 66 -5.39 11.05 -6.04
N PRO A 67 -5.88 11.66 -7.15
CA PRO A 67 -7.16 12.38 -7.16
C PRO A 67 -8.37 11.53 -6.74
N ASP A 68 -8.31 10.21 -6.96
CA ASP A 68 -9.35 9.24 -6.54
C ASP A 68 -9.30 8.89 -5.04
N HIS A 69 -8.57 9.67 -4.23
CA HIS A 69 -8.29 9.41 -2.80
C HIS A 69 -7.55 8.08 -2.50
N SER A 70 -7.13 7.34 -3.53
CA SER A 70 -6.22 6.21 -3.39
C SER A 70 -4.80 6.68 -3.14
N TYR A 71 -3.96 5.82 -2.55
CA TYR A 71 -2.56 6.13 -2.29
C TYR A 71 -1.66 5.21 -3.10
N VAL A 72 -0.61 5.76 -3.68
CA VAL A 72 0.43 4.99 -4.36
C VAL A 72 1.72 5.11 -3.57
N PHE A 73 2.36 3.97 -3.34
CA PHE A 73 3.68 3.89 -2.76
C PHE A 73 4.67 3.31 -3.76
N VAL A 74 5.84 3.92 -3.86
CA VAL A 74 6.91 3.48 -4.76
C VAL A 74 8.15 3.23 -3.91
N PHE A 75 8.82 2.11 -4.16
CA PHE A 75 10.10 1.84 -3.53
C PHE A 75 11.18 2.72 -4.17
N ASP A 76 11.87 3.49 -3.34
CA ASP A 76 13.11 4.15 -3.76
C ASP A 76 14.18 3.07 -3.92
N ASN A 77 14.64 2.88 -5.15
CA ASN A 77 15.80 2.03 -5.43
C ASN A 77 16.99 2.95 -5.65
N ALA A 78 18.10 2.73 -4.93
CA ALA A 78 19.33 3.50 -5.06
C ALA A 78 19.86 3.51 -6.51
N LEU A 79 19.57 2.47 -7.30
CA LEU A 79 19.91 2.37 -8.73
C LEU A 79 19.14 3.35 -9.64
N SER A 80 18.11 4.03 -9.15
CA SER A 80 17.30 4.99 -9.92
C SER A 80 17.84 6.42 -9.87
N ARG A 81 18.83 6.70 -9.02
CA ARG A 81 19.43 8.03 -8.81
C ARG A 81 20.57 8.34 -9.79
N GLY A 82 20.56 7.70 -10.96
CA GLY A 82 21.56 7.85 -12.02
C GLY A 82 21.38 9.13 -12.84
#